data_AF-A0A1G8NBR8-F1
#
_entry.id   AF-A0A1G8NBR8-F1
#
_cell.length_a   1.000
_cell.length_b   1.000
_cell.length_c   1.000
_cell.angle_alpha   90.00
_cell.angle_beta   90.00
_cell.angle_gamma   90.00
#
_symmetry.space_group_name_H-M   'P 1'
#
loop_
_entity.id
_entity.type
_entity.pdbx_description
1 polymer ?
#
loop_
_entity_poly.entity_id
_entity_poly.type
_entity_poly.pdbx_seq_one_letter_code
_entity_poly.pdbx_strand_id
1 'polypeptide(L)'
;MQTKPTMKTPKGRELAKEAGKLPGQLAKLDAILAAIAARMAELKRAGLIYAAEHWREGRYLYLIFPMKDGQRPKPAYVGCDPARIAEAQAALARAVEFDALAEQQRRLEWLADSVARQLRSTLAELDVLRHFERTTERAGRELADLER
;
A
#
# COMPACT_ATOMS: atom_id res chain seq x y z
N MET A 1 26.03 -45.99 11.64
CA MET A 1 24.79 -45.45 12.25
C MET A 1 25.09 -44.02 12.68
N GLN A 2 24.19 -43.07 12.36
CA GLN A 2 24.11 -41.70 12.91
C GLN A 2 25.20 -40.71 12.43
N THR A 3 24.95 -39.47 12.00
CA THR A 3 23.74 -38.67 11.74
C THR A 3 24.23 -37.50 10.87
N LYS A 4 23.60 -37.23 9.71
CA LYS A 4 23.81 -35.98 8.99
C LYS A 4 23.37 -34.82 9.90
N PRO A 5 24.23 -33.84 10.24
CA PRO A 5 23.78 -32.69 10.97
C PRO A 5 23.03 -31.80 9.98
N THR A 6 21.72 -31.99 9.86
CA THR A 6 20.84 -30.93 9.36
C THR A 6 20.76 -29.88 10.46
N MET A 7 21.84 -29.10 10.62
CA MET A 7 21.80 -27.90 11.43
C MET A 7 20.87 -26.93 10.70
N LYS A 8 19.57 -26.99 11.02
CA LYS A 8 18.71 -25.83 10.87
C LYS A 8 19.31 -24.76 11.79
N THR A 9 20.21 -23.95 11.24
CA THR A 9 20.83 -22.83 11.92
C THR A 9 19.72 -22.00 12.58
N PRO A 10 19.92 -21.46 13.80
CA PRO A 10 18.90 -20.75 14.55
C PRO A 10 18.20 -19.66 13.71
N LYS A 11 18.96 -18.98 12.83
CA LYS A 11 18.46 -17.99 11.86
C LYS A 11 17.46 -18.56 10.83
N GLY A 12 17.65 -19.80 10.35
CA GLY A 12 16.73 -20.44 9.40
C GLY A 12 15.38 -20.80 10.03
N ARG A 13 15.35 -21.07 11.33
CA ARG A 13 14.11 -21.31 12.08
C ARG A 13 13.33 -20.02 12.34
N GLU A 14 14.04 -18.92 12.62
CA GLU A 14 13.44 -17.58 12.72
C GLU A 14 12.86 -17.12 11.38
N LEU A 15 13.59 -17.31 10.28
CA LEU A 15 13.11 -16.98 8.93
C LEU A 15 11.82 -17.73 8.57
N ALA A 16 11.75 -19.03 8.88
CA ALA A 16 10.55 -19.84 8.65
C ALA A 16 9.36 -19.35 9.50
N LYS A 17 9.61 -18.90 10.73
CA LYS A 17 8.59 -18.35 11.62
C LYS A 17 8.03 -17.03 11.09
N GLU A 18 8.88 -16.13 10.61
CA GLU A 18 8.43 -14.87 10.01
C GLU A 18 7.73 -15.09 8.66
N ALA A 19 8.25 -15.99 7.82
CA ALA A 19 7.59 -16.38 6.57
C ALA A 19 6.19 -16.95 6.79
N GLY A 20 6.00 -17.73 7.87
CA GLY A 20 4.69 -18.26 8.25
C GLY A 20 3.64 -17.21 8.61
N LYS A 21 4.05 -15.98 8.98
CA LYS A 21 3.12 -14.87 9.27
C LYS A 21 2.69 -14.09 8.03
N LEU A 22 3.48 -14.15 6.95
CA LEU A 22 3.25 -13.36 5.75
C LEU A 22 1.86 -13.58 5.12
N PRO A 23 1.34 -14.81 4.95
CA PRO A 23 0.01 -15.00 4.38
C PRO A 23 -1.09 -14.30 5.19
N GLY A 24 -1.01 -14.36 6.52
CA GLY A 24 -1.97 -13.69 7.40
C GLY A 24 -1.85 -12.16 7.36
N GLN A 25 -0.64 -11.63 7.16
CA GLN A 25 -0.42 -10.18 7.01
C GLN A 25 -0.89 -9.68 5.64
N LEU A 26 -0.67 -10.45 4.57
CA LEU A 26 -1.17 -10.15 3.23
C LEU A 26 -2.70 -10.14 3.19
N ALA A 27 -3.35 -11.15 3.78
CA ALA A 27 -4.81 -11.18 3.86
C ALA A 27 -5.39 -9.97 4.62
N LYS A 28 -4.71 -9.50 5.68
CA LYS A 28 -5.11 -8.28 6.39
C LYS A 28 -4.92 -7.04 5.53
N LEU A 29 -3.82 -6.95 4.79
CA LEU A 29 -3.56 -5.84 3.88
C LEU A 29 -4.62 -5.78 2.78
N ASP A 30 -4.95 -6.92 2.16
CA ASP A 30 -6.00 -7.00 1.14
C ASP A 30 -7.36 -6.55 1.68
N ALA A 31 -7.71 -6.97 2.91
CA ALA A 31 -8.95 -6.53 3.56
C ALA A 31 -8.97 -5.01 3.81
N ILE A 32 -7.83 -4.43 4.23
CA ILE A 32 -7.71 -2.98 4.43
C ILE A 32 -7.85 -2.24 3.09
N LEU A 33 -7.17 -2.70 2.04
CA LEU A 33 -7.26 -2.09 0.70
C LEU A 33 -8.68 -2.18 0.13
N ALA A 34 -9.35 -3.31 0.31
CA ALA A 34 -10.75 -3.49 -0.11
C ALA A 34 -11.70 -2.55 0.65
N ALA A 35 -11.51 -2.37 1.96
CA ALA A 35 -12.30 -1.45 2.77
C ALA A 35 -12.09 0.02 2.34
N ILE A 36 -10.83 0.42 2.09
CA ILE A 36 -10.51 1.75 1.57
C ILE A 36 -11.18 1.98 0.22
N ALA A 37 -11.06 1.03 -0.71
CA ALA A 37 -11.66 1.13 -2.03
C ALA A 37 -13.20 1.24 -1.98
N ALA A 38 -13.85 0.44 -1.11
CA ALA A 38 -15.29 0.52 -0.90
C ALA A 38 -15.70 1.90 -0.36
N ARG A 39 -14.99 2.42 0.64
CA ARG A 39 -15.27 3.74 1.22
C ARG A 39 -15.07 4.86 0.20
N MET A 40 -14.00 4.82 -0.58
CA MET A 40 -13.76 5.78 -1.67
C MET A 40 -14.88 5.74 -2.72
N ALA A 41 -15.38 4.56 -3.06
CA ALA A 41 -16.50 4.43 -3.99
C ALA A 41 -17.80 5.04 -3.42
N GLU A 42 -18.09 4.83 -2.14
CA GLU A 42 -19.24 5.46 -1.45
C GLU A 42 -19.14 6.99 -1.47
N LEU A 43 -17.99 7.53 -1.07
CA LEU A 43 -17.74 8.97 -1.07
C LEU A 43 -17.92 9.59 -2.46
N LYS A 44 -17.38 8.92 -3.49
CA LYS A 44 -17.53 9.34 -4.88
C LYS A 44 -18.99 9.34 -5.35
N ARG A 45 -19.78 8.33 -4.94
CA ARG A 45 -21.22 8.24 -5.27
C ARG A 45 -22.04 9.31 -4.54
N ALA A 46 -21.66 9.67 -3.32
CA ALA A 46 -22.28 10.74 -2.54
C ALA A 46 -21.91 12.16 -3.05
N GLY A 47 -20.97 12.26 -4.00
CA GLY A 47 -20.54 13.52 -4.60
C GLY A 47 -19.42 14.19 -3.81
N LEU A 48 -18.40 14.63 -4.55
CA LEU A 48 -17.22 15.30 -4.02
C LEU A 48 -17.17 16.72 -4.58
N ILE A 49 -16.92 17.70 -3.72
CA ILE A 49 -16.68 19.09 -4.14
C ILE A 49 -15.24 19.45 -3.79
N TYR A 50 -14.49 19.93 -4.78
CA TYR A 50 -13.15 20.44 -4.63
C TYR A 50 -13.17 21.96 -4.79
N ALA A 51 -13.43 22.67 -3.69
CA ALA A 51 -13.50 24.13 -3.67
C ALA A 51 -13.07 24.67 -2.29
N ALA A 52 -12.78 25.96 -2.22
CA ALA A 52 -12.63 26.66 -0.96
C ALA A 52 -13.92 27.40 -0.61
N GLU A 53 -14.27 27.42 0.67
CA GLU A 53 -15.39 28.23 1.16
C GLU A 53 -15.04 29.72 1.12
N HIS A 54 -15.99 30.53 0.65
CA HIS A 54 -15.92 31.98 0.73
C HIS A 54 -17.25 32.53 1.24
N TRP A 55 -17.20 33.20 2.38
CA TRP A 55 -18.37 33.80 3.01
C TRP A 55 -18.45 35.28 2.68
N ARG A 56 -19.54 35.67 2.02
CA ARG A 56 -19.84 37.08 1.76
C ARG A 56 -20.70 37.62 2.88
N GLU A 57 -20.25 38.71 3.50
CA GLU A 57 -20.94 39.42 4.59
C GLU A 57 -21.30 38.49 5.78
N GLY A 58 -20.58 37.37 5.94
CA GLY A 58 -20.88 36.35 6.94
C GLY A 58 -22.23 35.62 6.76
N ARG A 59 -22.95 35.87 5.66
CA ARG A 59 -24.32 35.38 5.45
C ARG A 59 -24.46 34.41 4.29
N TYR A 60 -23.67 34.61 3.23
CA TYR A 60 -23.83 33.87 1.99
C TYR A 60 -22.59 33.06 1.66
N LEU A 61 -22.77 31.76 1.49
CA LEU A 61 -21.69 30.86 1.11
C LEU A 61 -21.51 30.83 -0.42
N TYR A 62 -20.27 31.00 -0.83
CA TYR A 62 -19.78 30.78 -2.19
C TYR A 62 -18.69 29.70 -2.16
N LEU A 63 -18.63 28.91 -3.22
CA LEU A 63 -17.58 27.91 -3.43
C LEU A 63 -16.63 28.41 -4.52
N ILE A 64 -15.37 28.58 -4.16
CA ILE A 64 -14.31 29.02 -5.06
C ILE A 64 -13.55 27.79 -5.57
N PHE A 65 -13.71 27.47 -6.85
CA PHE A 65 -13.03 26.34 -7.46
C PHE A 65 -11.57 26.68 -7.81
N PRO A 66 -10.66 25.70 -7.73
CA PRO A 66 -9.29 25.88 -8.19
C PRO A 66 -9.25 26.15 -9.70
N MET A 67 -8.13 26.69 -10.17
CA MET A 67 -7.94 26.98 -11.59
C MET A 67 -7.86 25.68 -12.38
N LYS A 68 -8.57 25.60 -13.50
CA LYS A 68 -8.56 24.47 -14.42
C LYS A 68 -8.21 24.98 -15.83
N ASP A 69 -7.19 24.40 -16.45
CA ASP A 69 -6.73 24.77 -17.80
C ASP A 69 -6.45 26.27 -17.99
N GLY A 70 -5.82 26.89 -16.99
CA GLY A 70 -5.48 28.32 -17.02
C GLY A 70 -6.65 29.27 -16.72
N GLN A 71 -7.87 28.76 -16.51
CA GLN A 71 -9.04 29.57 -16.21
C GLN A 71 -9.64 29.18 -14.85
N ARG A 72 -10.02 30.18 -14.05
CA ARG A 72 -10.73 29.91 -12.80
C ARG A 72 -12.22 29.79 -13.11
N PRO A 73 -12.87 28.66 -12.78
CA PRO A 73 -14.32 28.56 -12.90
C PRO A 73 -15.00 29.65 -12.08
N LYS A 74 -16.18 30.09 -12.54
CA LYS A 74 -16.98 31.04 -11.77
C LYS A 74 -17.30 30.46 -10.39
N PRO A 75 -17.22 31.26 -9.31
CA PRO A 75 -17.68 30.84 -7.99
C PRO A 75 -19.11 30.32 -8.05
N ALA A 76 -19.39 29.18 -7.42
CA ALA A 76 -20.76 28.71 -7.27
C ALA A 76 -21.41 29.34 -6.04
N TYR A 77 -22.59 29.93 -6.22
CA TYR A 77 -23.38 30.50 -5.14
C TYR A 77 -24.23 29.40 -4.47
N VAL A 78 -23.97 29.15 -3.19
CA VAL A 78 -24.76 28.20 -2.37
C VAL A 78 -25.92 28.93 -1.69
N GLY A 79 -25.68 30.17 -1.25
CA GLY A 79 -26.66 31.01 -0.59
C GLY A 79 -26.57 30.97 0.94
N CYS A 80 -27.68 31.25 1.61
CA CYS A 80 -27.78 31.31 3.07
C CYS A 80 -28.70 30.22 3.66
N ASP A 81 -29.19 29.30 2.84
CA ASP A 81 -30.04 28.20 3.29
C ASP A 81 -29.18 27.18 4.07
N PRO A 82 -29.46 26.93 5.37
CA PRO A 82 -28.68 26.01 6.19
C PRO A 82 -28.58 24.61 5.61
N ALA A 83 -29.64 24.10 4.97
CA ALA A 83 -29.63 22.76 4.41
C ALA A 83 -28.66 22.66 3.22
N ARG A 84 -28.65 23.68 2.35
CA ARG A 84 -27.75 23.74 1.20
C ARG A 84 -26.30 23.99 1.61
N ILE A 85 -26.08 24.79 2.65
CA ILE A 85 -24.76 24.99 3.24
C ILE A 85 -24.24 23.67 3.80
N ALA A 86 -25.02 22.99 4.63
CA ALA A 86 -24.63 21.71 5.23
C ALA A 86 -24.27 20.66 4.17
N GLU A 87 -25.06 20.55 3.09
CA GLU A 87 -24.75 19.62 2.00
C GLU A 87 -23.44 19.98 1.28
N ALA A 88 -23.22 21.28 1.01
CA ALA A 88 -21.97 21.74 0.37
C ALA A 88 -20.75 21.44 1.25
N GLN A 89 -20.85 21.71 2.55
CA GLN A 89 -19.78 21.43 3.51
C GLN A 89 -19.53 19.92 3.66
N ALA A 90 -20.59 19.11 3.66
CA ALA A 90 -20.46 17.67 3.66
C ALA A 90 -19.73 17.18 2.40
N ALA A 91 -20.04 17.73 1.23
CA ALA A 91 -19.36 17.37 -0.02
C ALA A 91 -17.87 17.79 -0.06
N LEU A 92 -17.53 18.92 0.56
CA LEU A 92 -16.13 19.34 0.78
C LEU A 92 -15.41 18.37 1.71
N ALA A 93 -16.02 18.02 2.85
CA ALA A 93 -15.45 17.08 3.81
C ALA A 93 -15.24 15.69 3.19
N ARG A 94 -16.20 15.21 2.37
CA ARG A 94 -16.07 13.96 1.62
C ARG A 94 -14.88 13.98 0.66
N ALA A 95 -14.61 15.12 0.01
CA ALA A 95 -13.46 15.26 -0.89
C ALA A 95 -12.13 15.17 -0.14
N VAL A 96 -12.04 15.79 1.04
CA VAL A 96 -10.87 15.68 1.92
C VAL A 96 -10.65 14.24 2.39
N GLU A 97 -11.71 13.56 2.83
CA GLU A 97 -11.66 12.16 3.24
C GLU A 97 -11.22 11.25 2.08
N PHE A 98 -11.77 11.49 0.89
CA PHE A 98 -11.43 10.74 -0.32
C PHE A 98 -9.94 10.87 -0.66
N ASP A 99 -9.39 12.09 -0.64
CA ASP A 99 -7.99 12.32 -0.96
C ASP A 99 -7.04 11.67 0.05
N ALA A 100 -7.37 11.75 1.34
CA ALA A 100 -6.61 11.08 2.40
C ALA A 100 -6.60 9.56 2.24
N LEU A 101 -7.76 8.97 1.92
CA LEU A 101 -7.88 7.55 1.63
C LEU A 101 -7.11 7.14 0.37
N ALA A 102 -7.16 7.95 -0.69
CA ALA A 102 -6.40 7.71 -1.92
C ALA A 102 -4.89 7.78 -1.70
N GLU A 103 -4.41 8.69 -0.85
CA GLU A 103 -3.01 8.74 -0.44
C GLU A 103 -2.61 7.51 0.39
N GLN A 104 -3.44 7.13 1.36
CA GLN A 104 -3.20 5.95 2.18
C GLN A 104 -3.14 4.67 1.33
N GLN A 105 -4.06 4.50 0.38
CA GLN A 105 -4.07 3.38 -0.56
C GLN A 105 -2.75 3.31 -1.34
N ARG A 106 -2.36 4.42 -2.00
CA ARG A 106 -1.11 4.50 -2.78
C ARG A 106 0.12 4.17 -1.94
N ARG A 107 0.15 4.64 -0.69
CA ARG A 107 1.26 4.36 0.22
C ARG A 107 1.34 2.88 0.59
N LEU A 108 0.20 2.25 0.87
CA LEU A 108 0.14 0.83 1.20
C LEU A 108 0.54 -0.06 0.01
N GLU A 109 0.05 0.27 -1.19
CA GLU A 109 0.43 -0.42 -2.44
C GLU A 109 1.93 -0.29 -2.70
N TRP A 110 2.49 0.92 -2.58
CA TRP A 110 3.93 1.14 -2.74
C TRP A 110 4.77 0.34 -1.74
N LEU A 111 4.34 0.27 -0.47
CA LEU A 111 5.01 -0.53 0.56
C LEU A 111 4.96 -2.02 0.21
N ALA A 112 3.80 -2.52 -0.23
CA ALA A 112 3.63 -3.91 -0.64
C ALA A 112 4.56 -4.27 -1.80
N ASP A 113 4.63 -3.41 -2.83
CA ASP A 113 5.51 -3.60 -3.99
C ASP A 113 6.99 -3.54 -3.61
N SER A 114 7.37 -2.64 -2.70
CA SER A 114 8.73 -2.54 -2.18
C SER A 114 9.14 -3.83 -1.46
N VAL A 115 8.30 -4.30 -0.54
CA VAL A 115 8.53 -5.55 0.21
C VAL A 115 8.59 -6.76 -0.73
N ALA A 116 7.67 -6.86 -1.70
CA ALA A 116 7.65 -7.92 -2.69
C ALA A 116 8.93 -7.94 -3.55
N ARG A 117 9.44 -6.77 -3.97
CA ARG A 117 10.72 -6.68 -4.68
C ARG A 117 11.89 -7.16 -3.82
N GLN A 118 11.94 -6.75 -2.56
CA GLN A 118 13.02 -7.13 -1.66
C GLN A 118 13.01 -8.64 -1.36
N LEU A 119 11.82 -9.23 -1.16
CA LEU A 119 11.65 -10.68 -1.03
C LEU A 119 12.13 -11.44 -2.26
N ARG A 120 11.81 -10.95 -3.48
CA ARG A 120 12.29 -11.58 -4.73
C ARG A 120 13.81 -11.52 -4.85
N SER A 121 14.43 -10.41 -4.49
CA SER A 121 15.89 -10.26 -4.51
C SER A 121 16.57 -11.24 -3.56
N THR A 122 16.11 -11.33 -2.31
CA THR A 122 16.72 -12.21 -1.31
C THR A 122 16.53 -13.68 -1.63
N LEU A 123 15.38 -14.06 -2.20
CA LEU A 123 15.18 -15.43 -2.69
C LEU A 123 16.15 -15.78 -3.82
N ALA A 124 16.38 -14.87 -4.76
CA ALA A 124 17.36 -15.07 -5.84
C ALA A 124 18.79 -15.24 -5.30
N GLU A 125 19.19 -14.43 -4.31
CA GLU A 125 20.50 -14.54 -3.65
C GLU A 125 20.66 -15.89 -2.93
N LEU A 126 19.62 -16.37 -2.23
CA LEU A 126 19.64 -17.67 -1.56
C LEU A 126 19.74 -18.83 -2.53
N ASP A 127 19.12 -18.75 -3.71
CA ASP A 127 19.22 -19.78 -4.74
C ASP A 127 20.64 -19.85 -5.33
N VAL A 128 21.31 -18.71 -5.51
CA VAL A 128 22.72 -18.66 -5.92
C VAL A 128 23.62 -19.31 -4.87
N LEU A 129 23.44 -18.99 -3.58
CA LEU A 129 24.21 -19.59 -2.50
C LEU A 129 24.01 -21.11 -2.42
N ARG A 130 22.75 -21.57 -2.55
CA ARG A 130 22.44 -23.00 -2.57
C ARG A 130 23.04 -23.72 -3.77
N HIS A 131 23.10 -23.05 -4.93
CA HIS A 131 23.79 -23.60 -6.10
C HIS A 131 25.29 -23.77 -5.83
N PHE A 132 25.93 -22.75 -5.25
CA PHE A 132 27.34 -22.80 -4.89
C PHE A 132 27.65 -23.95 -3.92
N GLU A 133 26.86 -24.11 -2.85
CA GLU A 133 27.01 -25.23 -1.90
C GLU A 133 26.93 -26.60 -2.59
N ARG A 134 25.99 -26.78 -3.52
CA ARG A 134 25.87 -28.05 -4.27
C ARG A 134 27.08 -28.31 -5.17
N THR A 135 27.63 -27.26 -5.78
CA THR A 135 28.81 -27.39 -6.64
C THR A 135 30.07 -27.73 -5.85
N THR A 136 30.26 -27.14 -4.67
CA THR A 136 31.41 -27.44 -3.80
C THR A 136 31.31 -28.83 -3.19
N GLU A 137 30.11 -29.27 -2.76
CA GLU A 137 29.90 -30.65 -2.30
C GLU A 137 30.12 -31.69 -3.39
N ARG A 138 29.86 -31.35 -4.66
CA ARG A 138 30.13 -32.25 -5.80
C ARG A 138 31.63 -32.33 -6.08
N ALA A 139 32.31 -31.19 -6.17
CA ALA A 139 33.76 -31.13 -6.40
C ALA A 139 34.54 -31.84 -5.28
N GLY A 140 34.12 -31.70 -4.02
CA GLY A 140 34.72 -32.42 -2.89
C GLY A 140 34.54 -33.93 -2.94
N ARG A 141 33.41 -34.43 -3.50
CA ARG A 141 33.20 -35.87 -3.73
C ARG A 141 34.06 -36.39 -4.87
N GLU A 142 34.13 -35.67 -5.98
CA GLU A 142 34.97 -36.03 -7.13
C GLU A 142 36.45 -36.06 -6.76
N LEU A 143 36.93 -35.15 -5.91
CA LEU A 143 38.30 -35.19 -5.36
C LEU A 143 38.54 -36.41 -4.44
N ALA A 144 37.60 -36.72 -3.55
CA ALA A 144 37.72 -37.87 -2.65
C ALA A 144 37.69 -39.23 -3.38
N ASP A 145 37.07 -39.30 -4.56
CA ASP A 145 37.04 -40.48 -5.42
C ASP A 145 38.33 -40.62 -6.26
N LEU A 146 39.06 -39.52 -6.53
CA LEU A 146 40.36 -39.53 -7.22
C LEU A 146 41.55 -39.88 -6.32
N GLU A 147 41.40 -39.71 -5.00
CA GLU A 147 42.41 -40.04 -3.98
C GLU A 147 42.32 -41.50 -3.49
N ARG A 148 41.45 -42.34 -4.07
CA ARG A 148 41.33 -43.79 -3.82
C ARG A 148 41.88 -44.63 -4.97
#